data_AF-A0AAJ1ZJN2-F1
#
_entry.id   AF-A0AAJ1ZJN2-F1
#
_cell.length_a   1.000
_cell.length_b   1.000
_cell.length_c   1.000
_cell.angle_alpha   90.00
_cell.angle_beta   90.00
_cell.angle_gamma   90.00
#
_symmetry.space_group_name_H-M   'P 1'
#
loop_
_entity.id
_entity.type
_entity.pdbx_description
1 polymer ?
#
loop_
_entity_poly.entity_id
_entity_poly.type
_entity_poly.pdbx_seq_one_letter_code
_entity_poly.pdbx_strand_id
1 'polypeptide(L)' 'MSQELEVLTGRLHGLTAAISVIAAALPQSASIDVQETLRDMIGETASADLPPAALTSMHATLTHVIDSMEIGLRR' A
#
# COMPACT_ATOMS: atom_id res chain seq x y z
N MET A 1 4.43 16.39 -17.67
CA MET A 1 3.92 15.05 -17.31
C MET A 1 4.96 14.13 -16.67
N SER A 2 6.20 13.99 -17.19
CA SER A 2 7.20 13.07 -16.59
C SER A 2 7.62 13.44 -15.16
N GLN A 3 7.90 14.72 -14.90
CA GLN A 3 8.35 15.21 -13.59
C GLN A 3 7.28 15.07 -12.49
N GLU A 4 6.01 15.32 -12.80
CA GLU A 4 4.90 15.16 -11.86
C GLU A 4 4.69 13.69 -11.49
N LEU A 5 4.88 12.78 -12.47
CA LEU A 5 4.83 11.34 -12.24
C LEU A 5 5.98 10.88 -11.33
N GLU A 6 7.17 11.44 -11.51
CA GLU A 6 8.35 11.16 -10.69
C GLU A 6 8.15 11.63 -9.24
N VAL A 7 7.60 12.83 -9.05
CA VAL A 7 7.26 13.38 -7.73
C VAL A 7 6.17 12.54 -7.06
N LEU A 8 5.13 12.15 -7.80
CA LEU A 8 4.08 11.26 -7.29
C LEU A 8 4.65 9.91 -6.89
N THR A 9 5.53 9.33 -7.70
CA THR A 9 6.21 8.06 -7.41
C THR A 9 7.08 8.16 -6.16
N GLY A 10 7.83 9.25 -6.00
CA GLY A 10 8.62 9.50 -4.78
C GLY A 10 7.75 9.64 -3.53
N ARG A 11 6.60 10.32 -3.64
CA ARG A 11 5.63 10.44 -2.54
C ARG A 11 5.00 9.10 -2.17
N LEU A 12 4.65 8.27 -3.16
CA LEU A 12 4.16 6.91 -2.94
C LEU A 12 5.20 6.06 -2.21
N HIS A 13 6.47 6.13 -2.63
CA HIS A 13 7.56 5.43 -1.94
C HIS A 13 7.68 5.85 -0.45
N GLY A 14 7.59 7.16 -0.17
CA GLY A 14 7.60 7.67 1.19
C GLY A 14 6.41 7.20 2.03
N LEU A 15 5.21 7.15 1.43
CA LEU A 15 4.01 6.62 2.07
C LEU A 15 4.16 5.13 2.40
N THR A 16 4.65 4.32 1.47
CA THR A 16 4.94 2.89 1.68
C THR A 16 5.87 2.68 2.87
N ALA A 17 6.98 3.43 2.93
CA ALA A 17 7.94 3.32 4.02
C ALA A 17 7.31 3.66 5.38
N ALA A 18 6.48 4.71 5.45
CA ALA A 18 5.78 5.09 6.67
C ALA A 18 4.80 3.98 7.13
N ILE A 19 4.05 3.39 6.21
CA ILE A 19 3.10 2.33 6.55
C ILE A 19 3.84 1.06 7.00
N SER A 20 4.95 0.69 6.37
CA SER A 20 5.79 -0.43 6.83
C SER A 20 6.29 -0.25 8.26
N VAL A 21 6.66 0.96 8.67
CA VAL A 21 7.06 1.26 10.06
C VAL A 21 5.89 1.12 11.02
N ILE A 22 4.70 1.63 10.65
CA ILE A 22 3.48 1.48 11.45
C ILE A 22 3.12 0.01 11.61
N ALA A 23 3.12 -0.75 10.51
CA ALA A 23 2.85 -2.17 10.50
C ALA A 23 3.79 -2.97 11.41
N ALA A 24 5.09 -2.63 11.41
CA ALA A 24 6.08 -3.25 12.29
C ALA A 24 5.84 -2.94 13.79
N ALA A 25 5.09 -1.88 14.10
CA ALA A 25 4.73 -1.49 15.47
C ALA A 25 3.34 -1.98 15.89
N LEU A 26 2.53 -2.55 14.99
CA LEU A 26 1.18 -2.99 15.29
C LEU A 26 1.17 -4.36 15.99
N PRO A 27 0.29 -4.55 17.00
CA PRO A 27 -0.02 -5.87 17.52
C PRO A 27 -0.54 -6.80 16.42
N GLN A 28 -0.24 -8.10 16.54
CA GLN A 28 -0.57 -9.13 15.55
C GLN A 28 -2.03 -9.12 15.07
N SER A 29 -2.99 -8.89 15.98
CA SER A 29 -4.42 -8.79 15.66
C SER A 29 -4.75 -7.56 14.79
N ALA A 30 -4.20 -6.39 15.14
CA ALA A 30 -4.39 -5.17 14.36
C ALA A 30 -3.74 -5.27 12.97
N SER A 31 -2.65 -6.03 12.84
CA SER A 31 -2.01 -6.27 11.55
C SER A 31 -2.89 -7.08 10.58
N ILE A 32 -3.74 -7.99 11.08
CA ILE A 32 -4.68 -8.76 10.24
C ILE A 32 -5.81 -7.85 9.75
N ASP A 33 -6.42 -7.08 10.63
CA ASP A 33 -7.52 -6.15 10.29
C ASP A 33 -7.07 -5.10 9.26
N VAL A 34 -5.83 -4.60 9.41
CA VAL A 34 -5.24 -3.65 8.46
C VAL A 34 -5.00 -4.31 7.10
N GLN A 35 -4.50 -5.55 7.07
CA GLN A 35 -4.33 -6.27 5.80
C GLN A 35 -5.65 -6.50 5.07
N GLU A 36 -6.72 -6.86 5.81
CA GLU A 36 -8.07 -7.00 5.25
C GLU A 36 -8.56 -5.67 4.66
N THR A 37 -8.47 -4.59 5.44
CA THR A 37 -8.84 -3.24 4.99
C THR A 37 -8.08 -2.80 3.74
N LEU A 38 -6.78 -3.09 3.65
CA LEU A 38 -5.98 -2.75 2.47
C LEU A 38 -6.36 -3.59 1.24
N ARG A 39 -6.75 -4.86 1.43
CA ARG A 39 -7.26 -5.71 0.34
C ARG A 39 -8.63 -5.22 -0.15
N ASP A 40 -9.50 -4.81 0.76
CA ASP A 40 -10.79 -4.22 0.42
C ASP A 40 -10.60 -2.95 -0.40
N MET A 41 -9.65 -2.09 0.01
CA MET A 41 -9.32 -0.87 -0.72
C MET A 41 -8.82 -1.14 -2.14
N ILE A 42 -8.03 -2.20 -2.36
CA ILE A 42 -7.65 -2.65 -3.72
C ILE A 42 -8.91 -3.02 -4.52
N GLY A 43 -9.83 -3.77 -3.91
CA GLY A 43 -11.09 -4.19 -4.53
C GLY A 43 -12.02 -3.02 -4.90
N GLU A 44 -12.23 -2.08 -3.97
CA GLU A 44 -13.06 -0.90 -4.18
C GLU A 44 -12.49 0.01 -5.27
N THR A 45 -11.17 0.21 -5.25
CA THR A 45 -10.50 1.08 -6.22
C THR A 45 -10.30 0.45 -7.59
N ALA A 46 -10.46 -0.87 -7.74
CA ALA A 46 -10.38 -1.54 -9.04
C ALA A 46 -11.43 -1.04 -10.05
N SER A 47 -12.54 -0.50 -9.55
CA SER A 47 -13.60 0.11 -10.36
C SER A 47 -13.54 1.64 -10.44
N ALA A 48 -12.53 2.26 -9.84
CA ALA A 48 -12.38 3.70 -9.84
C ALA A 48 -12.01 4.20 -11.24
N ASP A 49 -12.60 5.34 -11.65
CA ASP A 49 -12.30 6.01 -12.91
C ASP A 49 -10.96 6.77 -12.80
N LEU A 50 -9.88 6.01 -12.64
CA LEU A 50 -8.51 6.49 -12.54
C LEU A 50 -7.70 6.05 -13.78
N PRO A 51 -6.68 6.83 -14.18
CA PRO A 51 -5.76 6.39 -15.22
C PRO A 51 -5.15 5.01 -14.87
N PRO A 52 -5.08 4.06 -15.81
CA PRO A 52 -4.61 2.69 -15.54
C PRO A 52 -3.25 2.64 -14.84
N ALA A 53 -2.32 3.51 -15.24
CA ALA A 53 -0.99 3.60 -14.63
C ALA A 53 -1.04 4.00 -13.14
N ALA A 54 -1.92 4.93 -12.77
CA ALA A 54 -2.10 5.35 -11.38
C ALA A 54 -2.72 4.22 -10.55
N LEU A 55 -3.71 3.53 -11.12
CA LEU A 55 -4.37 2.37 -10.53
C LEU A 55 -3.37 1.24 -10.26
N THR A 56 -2.53 0.90 -11.26
CA THR A 56 -1.45 -0.08 -11.12
C THR A 56 -0.44 0.32 -10.05
N SER A 57 0.03 1.56 -10.02
CA SER A 57 0.98 2.03 -9.01
C SER A 57 0.40 2.01 -7.59
N MET A 58 -0.87 2.37 -7.45
CA MET A 58 -1.58 2.34 -6.16
C MET A 58 -1.76 0.91 -5.66
N HIS A 59 -2.26 0.01 -6.51
CA HIS A 59 -2.42 -1.41 -6.15
C HIS A 59 -1.08 -2.07 -5.82
N ALA A 60 -0.02 -1.80 -6.59
CA ALA A 60 1.32 -2.30 -6.29
C ALA A 60 1.84 -1.83 -4.92
N THR A 61 1.56 -0.57 -4.56
CA THR A 61 1.94 0.00 -3.27
C THR A 61 1.20 -0.70 -2.12
N LEU A 62 -0.12 -0.87 -2.25
CA LEU A 62 -0.95 -1.53 -1.23
C LEU A 62 -0.53 -3.00 -1.04
N THR A 63 -0.26 -3.73 -2.12
CA THR A 63 0.26 -5.10 -2.07
C THR A 63 1.61 -5.16 -1.36
N HIS A 64 2.54 -4.26 -1.68
CA HIS A 64 3.86 -4.24 -1.03
C HIS A 64 3.78 -3.95 0.47
N VAL A 65 2.84 -3.10 0.90
CA VAL A 65 2.55 -2.89 2.32
C VAL A 65 2.08 -4.19 2.95
N ILE A 66 1.07 -4.86 2.38
CA ILE A 66 0.52 -6.13 2.89
C ILE A 66 1.64 -7.17 3.08
N ASP A 67 2.48 -7.37 2.05
CA ASP A 67 3.61 -8.30 2.08
C ASP A 67 4.62 -7.94 3.19
N SER A 68 4.90 -6.65 3.37
CA SER A 68 5.78 -6.16 4.45
C SER A 68 5.21 -6.48 5.84
N MET A 69 3.88 -6.48 6.00
CA MET A 69 3.24 -6.86 7.27
C MET A 69 3.33 -8.38 7.50
N GLU A 70 3.17 -9.20 6.46
CA GLU A 70 3.29 -10.66 6.55
C GLU A 70 4.70 -11.12 6.96
N ILE A 71 5.74 -10.44 6.48
CA ILE A 71 7.12 -10.73 6.90
C ILE A 71 7.33 -10.44 8.39
N GLY A 72 6.73 -9.35 8.90
CA GLY A 72 6.75 -9.01 10.33
C GLY A 72 6.03 -10.04 11.20
N LEU A 73 5.01 -10.73 10.66
CA LEU A 73 4.24 -11.76 11.37
C LEU A 73 4.95 -13.12 11.46
N ARG A 74 5.91 -13.41 10.57
CA ARG A 74 6.65 -14.69 10.54
C ARG A 74 7.92 -14.71 11.39
N ARG A 75 8.29 -13.58 12.01
CA ARG A 75 9.44 -13.45 12.91
C ARG A 75 9.00 -13.34 14.37
#